data_AF-A0A1G1IVE9-F1
#
_entry.id   AF-A0A1G1IVE9-F1
#
_cell.length_a   1.000
_cell.length_b   1.000
_cell.length_c   1.000
_cell.angle_alpha   90.00
_cell.angle_beta   90.00
_cell.angle_gamma   90.00
#
_symmetry.space_group_name_H-M   'P 1'
#
loop_
_entity.id
_entity.type
_entity.pdbx_description
1 polymer ?
#
loop_
_entity_poly.entity_id
_entity_poly.type
_entity_poly.pdbx_seq_one_letter_code
_entity_poly.pdbx_strand_id
1 'polypeptide(L)' 'MRNNKKLFWAALGLAAFLGSTAVLWAAEPAVYCPVMPKQKINGKTFAEYKGQKIGLCCKSCLKKFNKNPEKYMQNLKS' A
#
# COMPACT_ATOMS: atom_id res chain seq x y z
N MET A 1 15.54 43.94 -25.99
CA MET A 1 14.10 43.99 -25.62
C MET A 1 13.80 42.91 -24.59
N ARG A 2 14.04 43.20 -23.30
CA ARG A 2 13.88 42.27 -22.17
C ARG A 2 12.40 42.23 -21.78
N ASN A 3 11.64 41.34 -22.44
CA ASN A 3 10.19 41.27 -22.27
C ASN A 3 9.81 40.46 -21.02
N ASN A 4 9.24 41.18 -20.05
CA ASN A 4 9.10 40.89 -18.63
C ASN A 4 7.82 40.08 -18.30
N LYS A 5 7.42 39.16 -19.18
CA LYS A 5 6.26 38.26 -18.97
C LYS A 5 6.50 37.14 -17.95
N LYS A 6 7.75 37.00 -17.48
CA LYS A 6 8.15 36.09 -16.40
C LYS A 6 7.73 36.57 -15.01
N LEU A 7 7.34 37.85 -14.86
CA LEU A 7 6.92 38.42 -13.58
C LEU A 7 5.41 38.42 -13.37
N PHE A 8 4.60 38.32 -14.43
CA PHE A 8 3.13 38.40 -14.31
C PHE A 8 2.45 37.03 -14.13
N TRP A 9 3.16 35.93 -14.37
CA TRP A 9 2.74 34.56 -14.01
C TRP A 9 3.16 34.15 -12.59
N ALA A 10 3.81 35.04 -11.84
CA ALA A 10 4.33 34.76 -10.49
C ALA A 10 3.34 35.09 -9.36
N ALA A 11 2.11 35.53 -9.67
CA ALA A 11 1.11 35.98 -8.69
C ALA A 11 -0.19 35.16 -8.66
N LEU A 12 -0.30 34.11 -9.47
CA LEU A 12 -1.40 33.13 -9.42
C LEU A 12 -0.82 31.77 -8.98
N GLY A 13 -1.01 31.40 -7.71
CA GLY A 13 -0.86 30.01 -7.29
C GLY A 13 0.24 29.72 -6.26
N LEU A 14 0.33 30.54 -5.22
CA LEU A 14 1.13 30.37 -4.00
C LEU A 14 0.71 29.14 -3.12
N ALA A 15 0.23 28.03 -3.69
CA ALA A 15 -0.36 26.91 -2.95
C ALA A 15 -0.01 25.51 -3.50
N ALA A 16 1.12 25.35 -4.19
CA ALA A 16 1.74 24.03 -4.43
C ALA A 16 2.86 23.74 -3.42
N PHE A 17 2.65 24.19 -2.17
CA PHE A 17 3.33 23.71 -0.98
C PHE A 17 3.15 22.17 -0.89
N LEU A 18 4.22 21.40 -1.12
CA LEU A 18 4.57 20.20 -0.33
C LEU A 18 3.49 19.11 -0.07
N GLY A 19 2.63 18.73 -1.02
CA GLY A 19 1.45 17.91 -0.64
C GLY A 19 0.91 16.83 -1.58
N SER A 20 1.61 16.37 -2.63
CA SER A 20 0.99 15.39 -3.55
C SER A 20 1.95 14.33 -4.12
N THR A 21 2.72 13.68 -3.26
CA THR A 21 3.04 12.26 -3.48
C THR A 21 2.33 11.43 -2.42
N ALA A 22 1.00 11.49 -2.40
CA ALA A 22 0.26 10.32 -1.94
C ALA A 22 0.49 9.25 -3.01
N VAL A 23 1.60 8.52 -2.89
CA VAL A 23 1.79 7.27 -3.59
C VAL A 23 0.62 6.40 -3.14
N LEU A 24 -0.38 6.27 -4.00
CA LEU A 24 -1.43 5.26 -3.87
C LEU A 24 -0.73 3.91 -3.98
N TRP A 25 -0.23 3.40 -2.86
CA TRP A 25 0.40 2.09 -2.80
C TRP A 25 -0.72 1.04 -2.83
N ALA A 26 -1.23 0.76 -4.04
CA ALA A 26 -2.09 -0.37 -4.28
C ALA A 26 -1.27 -1.63 -3.99
N ALA A 27 -1.55 -2.26 -2.86
CA ALA A 27 -1.05 -3.59 -2.56
C ALA A 27 -1.56 -4.56 -3.63
N GLU A 28 -0.65 -5.16 -4.40
CA GLU A 28 -0.98 -6.23 -5.34
C GLU A 28 -1.74 -7.33 -4.59
N PRO A 29 -2.90 -7.81 -5.08
CA PRO A 29 -3.68 -8.82 -4.38
C PRO A 29 -2.94 -10.17 -4.36
N ALA A 30 -2.47 -10.57 -3.18
CA ALA A 30 -1.83 -11.87 -2.99
C ALA A 30 -2.82 -13.03 -3.16
N VAL A 31 -2.53 -13.94 -4.08
CA VAL A 31 -3.37 -15.11 -4.41
C VAL A 31 -3.17 -16.27 -3.41
N TYR A 32 -2.01 -16.31 -2.74
CA TYR A 32 -1.62 -17.38 -1.83
C TYR A 32 -1.52 -16.91 -0.39
N CYS A 33 -1.79 -17.81 0.55
CA CYS A 33 -1.74 -17.49 1.98
C CYS A 33 -0.27 -17.34 2.44
N PRO A 34 0.13 -16.18 3.01
CA PRO A 34 1.51 -15.94 3.45
C PRO A 34 1.92 -16.78 4.66
N VAL A 35 0.96 -17.31 5.41
CA VAL A 35 1.21 -18.25 6.53
C VAL A 35 1.35 -19.69 6.02
N MET A 36 0.67 -20.03 4.92
CA MET A 36 0.63 -21.37 4.33
C MET A 36 0.63 -21.27 2.80
N PRO A 37 1.80 -21.22 2.13
CA PRO A 37 1.90 -20.98 0.69
C PRO A 37 1.26 -22.10 -0.15
N LYS A 38 1.05 -23.29 0.42
CA LYS A 38 0.36 -24.42 -0.23
C LYS A 38 -1.17 -24.23 -0.36
N GLN A 39 -1.72 -23.15 0.19
CA GLN A 39 -3.17 -22.93 0.26
C GLN A 39 -3.53 -21.58 -0.37
N LYS A 40 -4.55 -21.59 -1.24
CA LYS A 40 -5.14 -20.36 -1.79
C LYS A 40 -5.91 -19.60 -0.70
N ILE A 41 -5.94 -18.28 -0.81
CA ILE A 41 -6.77 -17.46 0.06
C ILE A 41 -8.26 -17.79 -0.18
N ASN A 42 -9.07 -17.75 0.87
CA ASN A 42 -10.50 -18.08 0.75
C ASN A 42 -11.38 -16.87 0.40
N GLY A 43 -10.78 -15.67 0.23
CA GLY A 43 -11.49 -14.42 -0.03
C GLY A 43 -12.42 -13.94 1.09
N LYS A 44 -12.42 -14.62 2.26
CA LYS A 44 -13.27 -14.30 3.42
C LYS A 44 -12.47 -13.81 4.61
N THR A 45 -11.16 -14.08 4.63
CA THR A 45 -10.28 -13.80 5.77
C THR A 45 -9.18 -12.85 5.33
N PHE A 46 -9.14 -11.66 5.92
CA PHE A 46 -8.16 -10.63 5.62
C PHE A 46 -7.54 -10.09 6.91
N ALA A 47 -6.26 -9.77 6.86
CA ALA A 47 -5.57 -9.04 7.91
C ALA A 47 -5.13 -7.67 7.39
N GLU A 48 -5.27 -6.64 8.20
CA GLU A 48 -4.80 -5.29 7.86
C GLU A 48 -3.37 -5.11 8.38
N TYR A 49 -2.46 -4.75 7.49
CA TYR A 49 -1.06 -4.54 7.83
C TYR A 49 -0.49 -3.39 7.01
N LYS A 50 0.03 -2.35 7.69
CA LYS A 50 0.58 -1.14 7.05
C LYS A 50 -0.36 -0.49 6.01
N GLY A 51 -1.66 -0.50 6.28
CA GLY A 51 -2.69 0.03 5.37
C GLY A 51 -3.00 -0.87 4.17
N GLN A 52 -2.42 -2.07 4.10
CA GLN A 52 -2.69 -3.06 3.06
C GLN A 52 -3.57 -4.19 3.62
N LYS A 53 -4.52 -4.68 2.81
CA LYS A 53 -5.33 -5.85 3.13
C LYS A 53 -4.67 -7.12 2.60
N ILE A 54 -4.28 -7.98 3.52
CA ILE A 54 -3.58 -9.23 3.23
C ILE A 54 -4.57 -10.40 3.32
N GLY A 55 -4.76 -11.11 2.22
CA GLY A 55 -5.61 -12.31 2.17
C GLY A 55 -4.99 -13.49 2.91
N LEU A 56 -5.83 -14.23 3.64
CA LEU A 56 -5.43 -15.43 4.39
C LEU A 56 -6.39 -16.58 4.08
N CYS A 57 -5.90 -17.82 4.16
CA CYS A 57 -6.75 -18.99 3.91
C CYS A 57 -7.62 -19.39 5.12
N CYS A 58 -7.30 -18.95 6.34
CA CYS A 58 -7.96 -19.43 7.55
C CYS A 58 -7.92 -18.45 8.74
N LYS A 59 -8.89 -18.53 9.68
CA LYS A 59 -8.92 -17.70 10.91
C LYS A 59 -7.70 -17.96 11.81
N SER A 60 -7.22 -19.20 11.87
CA SER A 60 -5.99 -19.53 12.63
C SER A 60 -4.75 -18.85 12.03
N CYS A 61 -4.73 -18.70 10.70
CA CYS A 61 -3.69 -18.02 9.95
C CYS A 61 -3.71 -16.52 10.28
N LEU A 62 -4.89 -15.93 10.41
CA LEU A 62 -5.07 -14.54 10.85
C LEU A 62 -4.51 -14.32 12.26
N LYS A 63 -4.81 -15.20 13.21
CA LYS A 63 -4.23 -15.11 14.56
C LYS A 63 -2.70 -15.19 14.54
N LYS A 64 -2.12 -16.11 13.75
CA LYS A 64 -0.66 -16.25 13.60
C LYS A 64 -0.04 -15.02 12.94
N PHE A 65 -0.69 -14.51 11.90
CA PHE A 65 -0.28 -13.33 11.16
C PHE A 65 -0.30 -12.09 12.06
N ASN A 66 -1.37 -11.85 12.82
CA ASN A 66 -1.45 -10.71 13.75
C ASN A 66 -0.40 -10.77 14.88
N LYS A 67 0.06 -11.96 15.27
CA LYS A 67 1.14 -12.09 16.27
C LYS A 67 2.52 -11.72 15.71
N ASN A 68 2.76 -11.93 14.43
CA ASN A 68 4.07 -11.70 13.81
C ASN A 68 3.94 -11.43 12.30
N PRO A 69 3.33 -10.31 11.90
CA PRO A 69 2.99 -10.06 10.50
C PRO A 69 4.25 -9.86 9.64
N GLU A 70 5.29 -9.24 10.20
CA GLU A 70 6.59 -9.03 9.54
C GLU A 70 7.24 -10.33 9.05
N LYS A 71 7.10 -11.41 9.81
CA LYS A 71 7.65 -12.72 9.45
C LYS A 71 6.99 -13.28 8.18
N TYR A 72 5.70 -13.01 7.98
CA TYR A 72 4.94 -13.56 6.85
C TYR A 72 4.91 -12.61 5.65
N MET A 73 5.25 -11.34 5.82
CA MET A 73 5.44 -10.37 4.72
C MET A 73 6.48 -10.82 3.70
N GLN A 74 7.48 -11.58 4.11
CA GLN A 74 8.52 -12.09 3.21
C GLN A 74 7.93 -13.03 2.15
N ASN A 75 6.82 -13.72 2.45
CA ASN A 75 6.16 -14.64 1.53
C ASN A 75 5.22 -13.93 0.53
N LEU A 76 5.03 -12.61 0.63
CA LEU A 76 4.16 -11.82 -0.26
C LEU A 76 4.92 -11.04 -1.33
N LYS A 77 6.24 -10.87 -1.19
CA LYS A 77 7.07 -10.00 -2.03
C LYS A 77 7.63 -10.69 -3.29
N SER A 78 6.95 -11.72 -3.83
CA SER A 78 7.40 -12.41 -5.04
C SER A 78 6.30 -12.47 -6.08
#